data_AF-A0A355MBX9-F1
#
_entry.id   AF-A0A355MBX9-F1
#
_cell.length_a   1.000
_cell.length_b   1.000
_cell.length_c   1.000
_cell.angle_alpha   90.00
_cell.angle_beta   90.00
_cell.angle_gamma   90.00
#
_symmetry.space_group_name_H-M   'P 1'
#
loop_
_entity.id
_entity.type
_entity.pdbx_description
1 polymer ?
#
loop_
_entity_poly.entity_id
_entity_poly.type
_entity_poly.pdbx_seq_one_letter_code
_entity_poly.pdbx_strand_id
1 'polypeptide(L)'
;MYYLPYSIMPLSDNLKDYCLFLFNLNSLKCKFYKAIINIRIKNFLGISMITREADYAIRAMILSAIYQKSGEPLTTTILAEKMEIPYRFLRKIMMKLRETGYIDTKKGKFGGVKLKKKANEISVLDIINIFSSSSIFLNKCIKESKPCDGRKECKLHKELTNIQTDLHSKLSSITVDKLI
;
A
#
# COMPACT_ATOMS: atom_id res chain seq x y z
N MET A 1 -35.94 -22.09 -16.43
CA MET A 1 -36.93 -21.91 -15.35
C MET A 1 -36.27 -22.34 -14.06
N TYR A 2 -35.72 -21.38 -13.29
CA TYR A 2 -36.24 -20.95 -11.98
C TYR A 2 -35.66 -21.82 -10.84
N TYR A 3 -35.11 -21.35 -9.72
CA TYR A 3 -34.87 -20.05 -9.12
C TYR A 3 -33.78 -20.26 -8.04
N LEU A 4 -32.89 -19.28 -7.83
CA LEU A 4 -32.25 -19.06 -6.52
C LEU A 4 -33.34 -18.67 -5.51
N PRO A 5 -33.19 -19.03 -4.23
CA PRO A 5 -33.00 -17.95 -3.27
C PRO A 5 -31.97 -18.34 -2.20
N TYR A 6 -30.75 -17.79 -2.31
CA TYR A 6 -29.99 -17.51 -1.09
C TYR A 6 -30.59 -16.26 -0.47
N SER A 7 -31.62 -16.51 0.32
CA SER A 7 -32.24 -15.55 1.21
C SER A 7 -31.18 -14.95 2.13
N ILE A 8 -31.16 -13.64 2.14
CA ILE A 8 -30.51 -12.76 3.11
C ILE A 8 -30.77 -13.30 4.52
N MET A 9 -29.70 -13.57 5.28
CA MET A 9 -29.76 -13.89 6.70
C MET A 9 -28.81 -12.91 7.43
N PRO A 10 -29.22 -12.35 8.57
CA PRO A 10 -28.95 -10.96 8.89
C PRO A 10 -27.52 -10.75 9.38
N LEU A 11 -26.87 -9.71 8.84
CA LEU A 11 -25.67 -9.12 9.41
C LEU A 11 -26.05 -8.41 10.71
N SER A 12 -26.01 -9.12 11.84
CA SER A 12 -26.03 -8.49 13.17
C SER A 12 -24.62 -8.48 13.76
N ASP A 13 -23.93 -7.38 13.51
CA ASP A 13 -23.14 -6.55 14.43
C ASP A 13 -22.03 -7.09 15.35
N ASN A 14 -21.50 -8.31 15.20
CA ASN A 14 -20.16 -8.58 15.75
C ASN A 14 -19.42 -9.75 15.10
N LEU A 15 -18.39 -9.44 14.29
CA LEU A 15 -17.41 -10.41 13.78
C LEU A 15 -16.69 -11.20 14.90
N LYS A 16 -16.68 -10.69 16.14
CA LYS A 16 -16.12 -11.38 17.31
C LYS A 16 -16.90 -12.63 17.70
N ASP A 17 -18.22 -12.62 17.55
CA ASP A 17 -19.08 -13.75 17.96
C ASP A 17 -18.96 -14.93 16.98
N TYR A 18 -18.74 -14.62 15.70
CA TYR A 18 -18.43 -15.63 14.68
C TYR A 18 -17.08 -16.32 14.91
N CYS A 19 -16.08 -15.60 15.42
CA CYS A 19 -14.79 -16.17 15.80
C CYS A 19 -14.91 -17.11 17.01
N LEU A 20 -15.73 -16.79 18.00
CA LEU A 20 -15.96 -17.63 19.17
C LEU A 20 -16.68 -18.94 18.81
N PHE A 21 -17.68 -18.88 17.91
CA PHE A 21 -18.39 -20.06 17.43
C PHE A 21 -17.47 -21.05 16.68
N LEU A 22 -16.54 -20.54 15.87
CA LEU A 22 -15.54 -21.36 15.17
C LEU A 22 -14.40 -21.84 16.07
N PHE A 23 -14.18 -21.22 17.24
CA PHE A 23 -13.13 -21.63 18.18
C PHE A 23 -13.51 -22.89 18.97
N ASN A 24 -14.80 -23.17 19.17
CA ASN A 24 -15.31 -24.16 20.12
C ASN A 24 -15.81 -25.48 19.49
N LEU A 25 -15.28 -25.87 18.34
CA LEU A 25 -15.58 -27.18 17.72
C LEU A 25 -14.33 -28.06 17.67
N ASN A 26 -14.28 -29.03 18.59
CA ASN A 26 -13.11 -29.84 18.93
C ASN A 26 -12.97 -31.10 18.04
N SER A 27 -13.16 -30.99 16.73
CA SER A 27 -13.02 -32.13 15.80
C SER A 27 -11.78 -32.02 14.90
N LEU A 28 -11.18 -33.17 14.52
CA LEU A 28 -9.98 -33.24 13.66
C LEU A 28 -10.16 -32.54 12.29
N LYS A 29 -11.37 -32.50 11.72
CA LYS A 29 -11.69 -31.73 10.50
C LYS A 29 -11.49 -30.22 10.69
N CYS A 30 -11.62 -29.73 11.93
CA CYS A 30 -11.47 -28.32 12.27
C CYS A 30 -10.00 -27.86 12.32
N LYS A 31 -9.02 -28.75 12.55
CA LYS A 31 -7.58 -28.38 12.49
C LYS A 31 -7.14 -28.01 11.07
N PHE A 32 -7.60 -28.76 10.07
CA PHE A 32 -7.35 -28.48 8.65
C PHE A 32 -8.09 -27.20 8.21
N TYR A 33 -9.35 -27.04 8.64
CA TYR A 33 -10.14 -25.85 8.34
C TYR A 33 -9.61 -24.60 9.06
N LYS A 34 -9.10 -24.70 10.30
CA LYS A 34 -8.38 -23.63 11.01
C LYS A 34 -7.12 -23.20 10.27
N ALA A 35 -6.36 -24.13 9.69
CA ALA A 35 -5.19 -23.80 8.89
C ALA A 35 -5.57 -23.04 7.61
N ILE A 36 -6.59 -23.51 6.89
CA ILE A 36 -7.08 -22.88 5.65
C ILE A 36 -7.71 -21.51 5.94
N ILE A 37 -8.50 -21.37 7.02
CA ILE A 37 -9.07 -20.10 7.47
C ILE A 37 -7.97 -19.15 7.94
N ASN A 38 -6.95 -19.59 8.70
CA ASN A 38 -5.84 -18.72 9.10
C ASN A 38 -5.03 -18.22 7.91
N ILE A 39 -4.79 -19.06 6.90
CA ILE A 39 -4.13 -18.65 5.65
C ILE A 39 -5.00 -17.64 4.89
N ARG A 40 -6.31 -17.92 4.74
CA ARG A 40 -7.23 -17.01 4.02
C ARG A 40 -7.50 -15.71 4.77
N ILE A 41 -7.59 -15.70 6.10
CA ILE A 41 -7.78 -14.49 6.90
C ILE A 41 -6.51 -13.65 6.98
N LYS A 42 -5.31 -14.25 7.12
CA LYS A 42 -4.04 -13.50 6.99
C LYS A 42 -3.87 -12.88 5.59
N ASN A 43 -4.33 -13.57 4.54
CA ASN A 43 -4.28 -13.05 3.18
C ASN A 43 -5.38 -12.01 2.89
N PHE A 44 -6.54 -12.08 3.55
CA PHE A 44 -7.66 -11.15 3.36
C PHE A 44 -7.50 -9.86 4.19
N LEU A 45 -6.90 -9.93 5.39
CA LEU A 45 -6.53 -8.76 6.20
C LEU A 45 -5.34 -7.95 5.63
N GLY A 46 -4.76 -8.40 4.49
CA GLY A 46 -3.60 -7.79 3.86
C GLY A 46 -3.89 -6.95 2.60
N ILE A 47 -5.15 -6.77 2.20
CA ILE A 47 -5.49 -6.00 1.00
C ILE A 47 -5.57 -4.51 1.38
N SER A 48 -4.41 -3.89 1.57
CA SER A 48 -4.28 -2.43 1.62
C SER A 48 -3.93 -1.92 0.23
N MET A 49 -4.66 -0.90 -0.25
CA MET A 49 -4.38 -0.23 -1.53
C MET A 49 -2.98 0.38 -1.56
N ILE A 50 -2.45 0.76 -0.39
CA ILE A 50 -1.06 1.20 -0.20
C ILE A 50 -0.29 0.07 0.47
N THR A 51 0.75 -0.42 -0.19
CA THR A 51 1.61 -1.49 0.36
C THR A 51 2.38 -0.97 1.57
N ARG A 52 2.77 -1.87 2.48
CA ARG A 52 3.63 -1.51 3.62
C ARG A 52 4.98 -0.93 3.17
N GLU A 53 5.52 -1.44 2.05
CA GLU A 53 6.75 -0.89 1.47
C GLU A 53 6.57 0.57 1.03
N ALA A 54 5.41 0.92 0.44
CA ALA A 54 5.10 2.29 0.04
C ALA A 54 4.93 3.23 1.24
N ASP A 55 4.21 2.81 2.30
CA ASP A 55 4.05 3.62 3.52
C ASP A 55 5.41 3.94 4.16
N TYR A 56 6.26 2.94 4.32
CA TYR A 56 7.61 3.14 4.85
C TYR A 56 8.49 3.98 3.93
N ALA A 57 8.36 3.84 2.60
CA ALA A 57 9.07 4.69 1.66
C ALA A 57 8.66 6.17 1.81
N ILE A 58 7.36 6.46 1.92
CA ILE A 58 6.86 7.83 2.12
C ILE A 58 7.44 8.43 3.39
N ARG A 59 7.37 7.71 4.51
CA ARG A 59 7.92 8.16 5.80
C ARG A 59 9.44 8.36 5.74
N ALA A 60 10.18 7.47 5.08
CA ALA A 60 11.61 7.61 4.89
C ALA A 60 11.97 8.84 4.03
N MET A 61 11.17 9.14 3.01
CA MET A 61 11.34 10.33 2.16
C MET A 61 11.08 11.63 2.94
N ILE A 62 10.05 11.65 3.79
CA ILE A 62 9.74 12.78 4.68
C ILE A 62 10.92 13.05 5.63
N LEU A 63 11.39 12.02 6.34
CA LEU A 63 12.55 12.16 7.24
C LEU A 63 13.81 12.59 6.48
N SER A 64 14.03 12.05 5.28
CA SER A 64 15.16 12.46 4.43
C SER A 64 15.08 13.94 4.03
N ALA A 65 13.88 14.45 3.73
CA ALA A 65 13.65 15.86 3.43
C ALA A 65 13.94 16.76 4.64
N ILE A 66 13.44 16.39 5.83
CA ILE A 66 13.64 17.14 7.08
C ILE A 66 15.14 17.25 7.41
N TYR A 67 15.86 16.12 7.37
CA TYR A 67 17.31 16.10 7.64
C TYR A 67 18.12 16.86 6.60
N GLN A 68 17.73 16.77 5.32
CA GLN A 68 18.39 17.55 4.26
C GLN A 68 18.19 19.06 4.46
N LYS A 69 17.04 19.49 4.98
CA LYS A 69 16.74 20.89 5.29
C LYS A 69 17.51 21.39 6.53
N SER A 70 17.70 20.55 7.55
CA SER A 70 18.50 20.89 8.73
C SER A 70 20.01 20.82 8.48
N GLY A 71 20.45 20.12 7.43
CA GLY A 71 21.86 19.88 7.12
C GLY A 71 22.48 18.74 7.93
N GLU A 72 21.68 18.05 8.74
CA GLU A 72 22.14 16.91 9.54
C GLU A 72 22.39 15.67 8.65
N PRO A 73 23.44 14.88 8.92
CA PRO A 73 23.68 13.63 8.22
C PRO A 73 22.61 12.59 8.59
N LEU A 74 22.04 11.94 7.59
CA LEU A 74 21.05 10.88 7.77
C LEU A 74 21.49 9.58 7.11
N THR A 75 21.74 8.52 7.90
CA THR A 75 22.06 7.20 7.35
C THR A 75 20.82 6.31 7.31
N THR A 76 20.87 5.24 6.51
CA THR A 76 19.81 4.21 6.53
C THR A 76 19.69 3.54 7.90
N THR A 77 20.78 3.46 8.68
CA THR A 77 20.76 2.94 10.05
C THR A 77 19.95 3.85 10.98
N ILE A 78 20.21 5.17 10.94
CA ILE A 78 19.47 6.17 11.73
C ILE A 78 17.99 6.18 11.33
N LEU A 79 17.68 6.08 10.04
CA LEU A 79 16.29 5.95 9.58
C LEU A 79 15.63 4.68 10.15
N ALA A 80 16.31 3.53 10.12
CA ALA A 80 15.77 2.27 10.61
C ALA A 80 15.46 2.34 12.11
N GLU A 81 16.34 2.95 12.89
CA GLU A 81 16.16 3.18 14.33
C GLU A 81 14.98 4.12 14.60
N LYS A 82 14.94 5.29 13.95
CA LYS A 82 13.86 6.28 14.13
C LYS A 82 12.49 5.78 13.73
N MET A 83 12.42 4.91 12.74
CA MET A 83 11.16 4.36 12.23
C MET A 83 10.78 3.04 12.91
N GLU A 84 11.65 2.49 13.77
CA GLU A 84 11.51 1.17 14.38
C GLU A 84 11.28 0.04 13.35
N ILE A 85 12.00 0.11 12.22
CA ILE A 85 11.90 -0.85 11.12
C ILE A 85 13.17 -1.70 11.06
N PRO A 86 13.09 -3.03 10.88
CA PRO A 86 14.27 -3.86 10.69
C PRO A 86 15.15 -3.32 9.55
N TYR A 87 16.42 -3.05 9.86
CA TYR A 87 17.36 -2.41 8.94
C TYR A 87 17.40 -3.08 7.56
N ARG A 88 17.40 -4.41 7.49
CA ARG A 88 17.43 -5.16 6.23
C ARG A 88 16.21 -4.85 5.34
N PHE A 89 15.05 -4.66 5.96
CA PHE A 89 13.81 -4.35 5.25
C PHE A 89 13.84 -2.91 4.72
N LEU A 90 14.16 -1.94 5.58
CA LEU A 90 14.30 -0.55 5.15
C LEU A 90 15.38 -0.39 4.08
N ARG A 91 16.52 -1.08 4.21
CA ARG A 91 17.60 -1.04 3.23
C ARG A 91 17.12 -1.47 1.83
N LYS A 92 16.23 -2.46 1.74
CA LYS A 92 15.62 -2.87 0.46
C LYS A 92 14.78 -1.73 -0.14
N ILE A 93 13.99 -1.04 0.69
CA ILE A 93 13.18 0.11 0.29
C ILE A 93 14.08 1.25 -0.22
N MET A 94 15.12 1.60 0.54
CA MET A 94 16.07 2.64 0.16
C MET A 94 16.83 2.32 -1.13
N MET A 95 17.21 1.05 -1.34
CA MET A 95 17.82 0.63 -2.61
C MET A 95 16.90 0.89 -3.79
N LYS A 96 15.62 0.54 -3.68
CA LYS A 96 14.63 0.77 -4.76
C LYS A 96 14.42 2.26 -5.04
N LEU A 97 14.34 3.09 -4.00
CA LEU A 97 14.26 4.55 -4.14
C LEU A 97 15.50 5.14 -4.85
N ARG A 98 16.69 4.61 -4.55
CA ARG A 98 17.93 5.04 -5.20
C ARG A 98 17.97 4.63 -6.66
N GLU A 99 17.62 3.38 -6.97
CA GLU A 99 17.58 2.84 -8.33
C GLU A 99 16.58 3.58 -9.23
N THR A 100 15.46 4.02 -8.66
CA THR A 100 14.46 4.85 -9.34
C THR A 100 14.79 6.35 -9.35
N GLY A 101 15.92 6.75 -8.75
CA GLY A 101 16.42 8.13 -8.82
C GLY A 101 15.69 9.12 -7.92
N TYR A 102 15.05 8.68 -6.84
CA TYR A 102 14.40 9.57 -5.86
C TYR A 102 15.35 10.00 -4.74
N ILE A 103 16.34 9.17 -4.43
CA ILE A 103 17.38 9.48 -3.45
C ILE A 103 18.77 9.25 -4.01
N ASP A 104 19.75 9.88 -3.38
CA ASP A 104 21.17 9.56 -3.53
C ASP A 104 21.75 9.13 -2.18
N THR A 105 22.83 8.36 -2.21
CA THR A 105 23.52 7.87 -1.01
C THR A 105 25.01 8.16 -1.12
N LYS A 106 25.53 9.03 -0.25
CA LYS A 106 26.97 9.32 -0.16
C LYS A 106 27.62 8.51 0.96
N LYS A 107 28.78 7.91 0.72
CA LYS A 107 29.61 7.26 1.77
C LYS A 107 30.51 8.29 2.46
N GLY A 108 30.90 8.02 3.72
CA GLY A 108 31.86 8.81 4.50
C GLY A 108 31.28 9.45 5.77
N LYS A 109 32.12 10.17 6.53
CA LYS A 109 31.79 10.77 7.85
C LYS A 109 30.61 11.75 7.82
N PHE A 110 30.41 12.43 6.68
CA PHE A 110 29.26 13.31 6.40
C PHE A 110 28.37 12.75 5.28
N GLY A 111 28.45 11.44 5.06
CA GLY A 111 27.63 10.71 4.11
C GLY A 111 26.20 10.50 4.60
N GLY A 112 25.35 9.96 3.75
CA GLY A 112 23.95 9.72 4.08
C GLY A 112 23.04 9.65 2.87
N VAL A 113 21.77 9.43 3.16
CA VAL A 113 20.64 9.51 2.25
C VAL A 113 20.29 10.98 2.05
N LYS A 114 20.09 11.38 0.79
CA LYS A 114 19.54 12.70 0.42
C LYS A 114 18.51 12.53 -0.68
N LEU A 115 17.55 13.44 -0.77
CA LEU A 115 16.66 13.51 -1.91
C LEU A 115 17.44 13.95 -3.16
N LYS A 116 17.18 13.29 -4.29
CA LYS A 116 17.78 13.64 -5.58
C LYS A 116 17.03 14.79 -6.27
N LYS A 117 15.74 14.93 -5.98
CA LYS A 117 14.85 16.00 -6.45
C LYS A 117 14.40 16.86 -5.26
N LYS A 118 13.84 18.03 -5.53
CA LYS A 118 13.24 18.85 -4.46
C LYS A 118 12.02 18.15 -3.88
N ALA A 119 11.76 18.32 -2.58
CA ALA A 119 10.63 17.66 -1.91
C ALA A 119 9.27 18.03 -2.52
N ASN A 120 9.15 19.22 -3.13
CA ASN A 120 7.94 19.70 -3.79
C ASN A 120 7.75 19.13 -5.21
N GLU A 121 8.73 18.42 -5.75
CA GLU A 121 8.68 17.74 -7.06
C GLU A 121 8.42 16.23 -6.92
N ILE A 122 8.26 15.74 -5.68
CA ILE A 122 8.07 14.33 -5.38
C ILE A 122 6.68 14.16 -4.79
N SER A 123 5.76 13.56 -5.55
CA SER A 123 4.41 13.28 -5.08
C SER A 123 4.32 11.97 -4.30
N VAL A 124 3.29 11.85 -3.46
CA VAL A 124 2.95 10.57 -2.80
C VAL A 124 2.60 9.51 -3.85
N LEU A 125 1.93 9.89 -4.93
CA LEU A 125 1.62 9.00 -6.05
C LEU A 125 2.88 8.39 -6.67
N ASP A 126 3.93 9.20 -6.88
CA ASP A 126 5.21 8.74 -7.41
C ASP A 126 5.79 7.62 -6.55
N ILE A 127 5.81 7.83 -5.23
CA ILE A 127 6.35 6.86 -4.28
C ILE A 127 5.51 5.58 -4.27
N ILE A 128 4.17 5.69 -4.27
CA ILE A 128 3.29 4.51 -4.31
C ILE A 128 3.53 3.69 -5.59
N ASN A 129 3.69 4.36 -6.74
CA ASN A 129 3.93 3.70 -8.02
C ASN A 129 5.28 2.96 -8.07
N ILE A 130 6.30 3.41 -7.32
CA ILE A 130 7.58 2.67 -7.22
C ILE A 130 7.38 1.31 -6.55
N PHE A 131 6.55 1.24 -5.50
CA PHE A 131 6.39 0.05 -4.67
C PHE A 131 5.20 -0.82 -5.05
N SER A 132 4.38 -0.37 -5.98
CA SER A 132 3.27 -1.14 -6.54
C SER A 132 3.70 -1.77 -7.86
N SER A 133 3.36 -3.04 -8.09
CA SER A 133 3.72 -3.77 -9.32
C SER A 133 3.01 -3.22 -10.57
N SER A 134 1.93 -2.46 -10.37
CA SER A 134 1.29 -1.61 -11.37
C SER A 134 0.78 -0.35 -10.69
N SER A 135 0.48 0.70 -11.47
CA SER A 135 -0.24 1.87 -10.98
C SER A 135 -1.48 1.48 -10.17
N ILE A 136 -1.91 2.33 -9.24
CA ILE A 136 -3.09 2.08 -8.41
C ILE A 136 -4.32 2.04 -9.31
N PHE A 137 -4.96 0.88 -9.41
CA PHE A 137 -6.20 0.70 -10.14
C PHE A 137 -7.29 0.17 -9.22
N LEU A 138 -8.48 0.77 -9.26
CA LEU A 138 -9.63 0.35 -8.45
C LEU A 138 -10.09 -1.07 -8.80
N ASN A 139 -10.04 -1.45 -10.07
CA ASN A 139 -10.37 -2.80 -10.52
C ASN A 139 -9.74 -3.12 -11.89
N LYS A 140 -10.01 -4.33 -12.39
CA LYS A 140 -9.52 -4.84 -13.68
C LYS A 140 -9.99 -4.00 -14.87
N CYS A 141 -11.26 -3.57 -14.90
CA CYS A 141 -11.82 -2.86 -16.06
C CYS A 141 -11.20 -1.46 -16.23
N ILE A 142 -10.88 -0.78 -15.12
CA ILE A 142 -10.10 0.47 -15.16
C ILE A 142 -8.68 0.20 -15.64
N LYS A 143 -8.01 -0.82 -15.10
CA LYS A 143 -6.64 -1.20 -15.51
C LYS A 143 -6.55 -1.49 -17.02
N GLU A 144 -7.55 -2.15 -17.59
CA GLU A 144 -7.62 -2.49 -19.02
C GLU A 144 -8.24 -1.38 -19.87
N SER A 145 -8.73 -0.30 -19.25
CA SER A 145 -9.44 0.81 -19.90
C SER A 145 -10.58 0.35 -20.82
N LYS A 146 -11.27 -0.72 -20.41
CA LYS A 146 -12.35 -1.37 -21.18
C LYS A 146 -13.46 -1.86 -20.25
N PRO A 147 -14.75 -1.74 -20.64
CA PRO A 147 -15.84 -2.36 -19.91
C PRO A 147 -15.67 -3.87 -19.71
N CYS A 148 -16.24 -4.40 -18.63
CA CYS A 148 -16.28 -5.85 -18.43
C CYS A 148 -17.13 -6.57 -19.49
N ASP A 149 -16.65 -7.75 -19.90
CA ASP A 149 -17.35 -8.74 -20.74
C ASP A 149 -17.74 -8.25 -22.14
N GLY A 150 -16.83 -7.53 -22.82
CA GLY A 150 -16.99 -7.19 -24.24
C GLY A 150 -18.14 -6.22 -24.56
N ARG A 151 -18.75 -5.62 -23.52
CA ARG A 151 -19.80 -4.63 -23.69
C ARG A 151 -19.22 -3.35 -24.29
N LYS A 152 -19.97 -2.74 -25.21
CA LYS A 152 -19.60 -1.44 -25.81
C LYS A 152 -19.64 -0.30 -24.79
N GLU A 153 -20.57 -0.36 -23.83
CA GLU A 153 -20.75 0.67 -22.82
C GLU A 153 -21.04 0.07 -21.44
N CYS A 154 -20.52 0.70 -20.38
CA CYS A 154 -20.81 0.36 -18.99
C CYS A 154 -20.81 1.63 -18.13
N LYS A 155 -21.97 2.02 -17.60
CA LYS A 155 -22.12 3.21 -16.74
C LYS A 155 -21.22 3.13 -15.51
N LEU A 156 -21.13 1.96 -14.87
CA LEU A 156 -20.25 1.74 -13.72
C LEU A 156 -18.77 1.95 -14.07
N HIS A 157 -18.33 1.50 -15.25
CA HIS A 157 -16.94 1.72 -15.69
C HIS A 157 -16.64 3.21 -15.82
N LYS A 158 -17.59 4.00 -16.36
CA LYS A 158 -17.44 5.46 -16.46
C LYS A 158 -17.32 6.10 -15.08
N GLU A 159 -18.22 5.77 -14.15
CA GLU A 159 -18.17 6.31 -12.78
C GLU A 159 -16.87 5.93 -12.06
N LEU A 160 -16.44 4.67 -12.17
CA LEU A 160 -15.18 4.21 -11.59
C LEU A 160 -13.96 4.87 -12.25
N THR A 161 -14.04 5.22 -13.53
CA THR A 161 -12.97 5.96 -14.22
C THR A 161 -12.85 7.38 -13.64
N ASN A 162 -13.98 8.05 -13.38
CA ASN A 162 -13.97 9.36 -12.73
C ASN A 162 -13.34 9.28 -11.33
N ILE A 163 -13.77 8.31 -10.52
CA ILE A 163 -13.21 8.11 -9.17
C ILE A 163 -11.71 7.79 -9.23
N GLN A 164 -11.28 6.98 -10.20
CA GLN A 164 -9.87 6.67 -10.41
C GLN A 164 -9.06 7.94 -10.72
N THR A 165 -9.58 8.79 -11.62
CA THR A 165 -8.95 10.05 -12.00
C THR A 165 -8.83 10.99 -10.80
N ASP A 166 -9.89 11.13 -10.01
CA ASP A 166 -9.89 11.95 -8.80
C ASP A 166 -8.89 11.45 -7.76
N LEU A 167 -8.81 10.12 -7.58
CA LEU A 167 -7.84 9.49 -6.68
C LEU A 167 -6.41 9.81 -7.13
N HIS A 168 -6.08 9.61 -8.41
CA HIS A 168 -4.76 9.94 -8.96
C HIS A 168 -4.43 11.42 -8.80
N SER A 169 -5.38 12.30 -9.14
CA SER A 169 -5.21 13.75 -9.01
C SER A 169 -4.93 14.18 -7.57
N LYS A 170 -5.68 13.62 -6.60
CA LYS A 170 -5.47 13.91 -5.18
C LYS A 170 -4.11 13.41 -4.71
N LEU A 171 -3.73 12.18 -5.05
CA LEU A 171 -2.44 11.61 -4.65
C LEU A 171 -1.25 12.32 -5.31
N SER A 172 -1.38 12.77 -6.56
CA SER A 172 -0.33 13.52 -7.26
C SER A 172 -0.16 14.93 -6.69
N SER A 173 -1.23 15.52 -6.15
CA SER A 173 -1.18 16.87 -5.55
C SER A 173 -0.50 16.92 -4.18
N ILE A 174 -0.34 15.78 -3.51
CA ILE A 174 0.32 15.70 -2.21
C ILE A 174 1.80 15.42 -2.45
N THR A 175 2.64 16.38 -2.12
CA THR A 175 4.10 16.28 -2.26
C THR A 175 4.76 15.98 -0.92
N VAL A 176 6.00 15.49 -0.95
CA VAL A 176 6.80 15.29 0.29
C VAL A 176 6.95 16.60 1.06
N ASP A 177 7.09 17.72 0.35
CA ASP A 177 7.18 19.06 0.94
C ASP A 177 5.90 19.49 1.70
N LYS A 178 4.73 18.98 1.31
CA LYS A 178 3.48 19.25 2.04
C LYS A 178 3.38 18.47 3.36
N LEU A 179 4.26 17.47 3.55
CA LEU A 179 4.22 16.53 4.68
C LEU A 179 5.38 16.74 5.67
N ILE A 180 6.21 17.76 5.47
CA ILE A 180 7.34 18.13 6.35
C ILE A 180 6.99 19.34 7.21
#